data_AF-A0A538D6Z2-F1
#
_entry.id   AF-A0A538D6Z2-F1
#
_cell.length_a   1.000
_cell.length_b   1.000
_cell.length_c   1.000
_cell.angle_alpha   90.00
_cell.angle_beta   90.00
_cell.angle_gamma   90.00
#
_symmetry.space_group_name_H-M   'P 1'
#
loop_
_entity.id
_entity.type
_entity.pdbx_description
1 polymer ?
#
loop_
_entity_poly.entity_id
_entity_poly.type
_entity_poly.pdbx_seq_one_letter_code
_entity_poly.pdbx_strand_id
1 'polypeptide(L)'
;MVEEPRDTATHDLGVARGDERRGVDEVDEQDRGEFALHPSIVRTIRTPFTIPAVLDPKVFKAYDVRGVYPAEIDEEGARAIGRAYVEQFEPERIAVGRDMRSSSPSMARAAIEGAASAGAEVVDVGLVGTEML
;
A
#
# COMPACT_ATOMS: atom_id res chain seq x y z
N MET A 1 -21.66 3.51 48.10
CA MET A 1 -22.15 2.44 48.99
C MET A 1 -22.83 1.39 48.15
N VAL A 2 -22.10 0.39 47.67
CA VAL A 2 -22.33 -1.06 47.81
C VAL A 2 -20.97 -1.69 47.46
N GLU A 3 -20.46 -2.53 48.35
CA GLU A 3 -19.12 -3.11 48.33
C GLU A 3 -19.00 -4.34 47.40
N GLU A 4 -17.76 -4.61 46.95
CA GLU A 4 -17.33 -5.88 46.35
C GLU A 4 -17.38 -7.06 47.34
N PRO A 5 -17.19 -8.29 46.83
CA PRO A 5 -16.00 -9.00 47.29
C PRO A 5 -15.17 -9.62 46.16
N ARG A 6 -13.90 -9.17 46.10
CA ARG A 6 -12.66 -9.94 46.04
C ARG A 6 -12.80 -11.46 45.84
N ASP A 7 -12.21 -11.95 44.76
CA ASP A 7 -11.55 -13.26 44.77
C ASP A 7 -10.11 -13.13 44.27
N THR A 8 -9.25 -13.83 45.00
CA THR A 8 -7.80 -13.76 45.08
C THR A 8 -7.22 -15.06 44.56
N ALA A 9 -6.31 -15.01 43.59
CA ALA A 9 -5.27 -16.04 43.46
C ALA A 9 -4.11 -15.55 42.57
N THR A 10 -3.13 -14.95 43.22
CA THR A 10 -1.72 -14.95 42.84
C THR A 10 -1.26 -16.37 42.53
N HIS A 11 -0.65 -16.60 41.36
CA HIS A 11 0.34 -17.67 41.19
C HIS A 11 1.57 -17.07 40.50
N ASP A 12 2.48 -16.65 41.36
CA ASP A 12 3.88 -16.39 41.08
C ASP A 12 4.57 -17.75 40.92
N LEU A 13 5.10 -18.02 39.72
CA LEU A 13 6.07 -19.08 39.49
C LEU A 13 7.27 -18.45 38.79
N GLY A 14 8.17 -17.94 39.62
CA GLY A 14 9.52 -17.59 39.22
C GLY A 14 10.23 -18.79 38.61
N VAL A 15 10.80 -18.58 37.43
CA VAL A 15 11.84 -19.46 36.89
C VAL A 15 13.10 -18.63 36.64
N ALA A 16 14.08 -19.01 37.45
CA ALA A 16 15.49 -18.67 37.53
C ALA A 16 16.16 -18.05 36.29
N ARG A 17 16.99 -17.04 36.59
CA ARG A 17 18.17 -16.66 35.81
C ARG A 17 19.12 -17.87 35.69
N GLY A 18 19.38 -18.31 34.46
CA GLY A 18 20.50 -19.18 34.12
C GLY A 18 21.52 -18.38 33.31
N ASP A 19 22.62 -18.01 33.97
CA ASP A 19 23.88 -17.61 33.34
C ASP A 19 24.69 -18.89 33.12
N GLU A 20 24.80 -19.34 31.86
CA GLU A 20 25.81 -20.33 31.47
C GLU A 20 26.42 -19.95 30.12
N ARG A 21 27.63 -19.40 30.23
CA ARG A 21 28.58 -19.21 29.15
C ARG A 21 29.00 -20.55 28.56
N ARG A 22 28.74 -20.77 27.26
CA ARG A 22 29.49 -21.68 26.38
C ARG A 22 29.50 -21.02 25.00
N GLY A 23 30.65 -20.51 24.58
CA GLY A 23 31.51 -21.26 23.66
C GLY A 23 31.25 -20.72 22.26
N VAL A 24 31.99 -19.69 21.86
CA VAL A 24 32.04 -19.23 20.47
C VAL A 24 32.78 -20.32 19.71
N ASP A 25 32.04 -21.22 19.07
CA ASP A 25 32.63 -22.18 18.15
C ASP A 25 33.01 -21.43 16.86
N GLU A 26 34.30 -21.49 16.60
CA GLU A 26 35.04 -21.03 15.45
C GLU A 26 34.38 -21.56 14.16
N VAL A 27 33.72 -20.68 13.41
CA VAL A 27 33.21 -21.01 12.06
C VAL A 27 34.37 -20.97 11.08
N ASP A 28 34.75 -22.16 10.65
CA ASP A 28 35.83 -22.49 9.74
C ASP A 28 35.74 -21.68 8.42
N GLU A 29 36.76 -20.87 8.18
CA GLU A 29 36.88 -19.94 7.06
C GLU A 29 37.44 -20.64 5.81
N GLN A 30 36.88 -21.81 5.46
CA GLN A 30 37.32 -22.62 4.32
C GLN A 30 36.15 -23.24 3.56
N ASP A 31 35.21 -22.41 3.08
CA ASP A 31 34.36 -22.80 1.95
C ASP A 31 34.07 -21.60 1.05
N ARG A 32 35.13 -21.02 0.49
CA ARG A 32 35.03 -20.14 -0.67
C ARG A 32 34.89 -20.99 -1.92
N GLY A 33 33.73 -21.62 -2.05
CA GLY A 33 33.23 -22.16 -3.30
C GLY A 33 33.06 -21.01 -4.30
N GLU A 34 34.05 -20.87 -5.15
CA GLU A 34 34.07 -20.02 -6.33
C GLU A 34 32.93 -20.44 -7.27
N PHE A 35 31.73 -19.86 -7.09
CA PHE A 35 30.69 -19.89 -8.12
C PHE A 35 31.15 -18.99 -9.28
N ALA A 36 32.01 -19.55 -10.11
CA ALA A 36 32.42 -18.97 -11.38
C ALA A 36 31.17 -18.82 -12.27
N LEU A 37 30.59 -17.61 -12.27
CA LEU A 37 29.62 -17.20 -13.27
C LEU A 37 30.29 -17.25 -14.64
N HIS A 38 29.91 -18.23 -15.45
CA HIS A 38 30.42 -18.38 -16.81
C HIS A 38 30.10 -17.12 -17.64
N PRO A 39 31.07 -16.46 -18.28
CA PRO A 39 30.93 -15.12 -18.86
C PRO A 39 30.11 -15.02 -20.16
N SER A 40 29.28 -16.01 -20.49
CA SER A 40 28.47 -16.00 -21.73
C SER A 40 26.96 -15.84 -21.54
N ILE A 41 26.48 -15.68 -20.30
CA ILE A 41 25.05 -15.44 -20.01
C ILE A 41 24.72 -13.94 -19.80
N VAL A 42 25.70 -13.04 -19.92
CA VAL A 42 25.42 -11.59 -19.93
C VAL A 42 25.14 -11.13 -21.36
N ARG A 43 24.05 -11.63 -21.96
CA ARG A 43 23.45 -10.96 -23.12
C ARG A 43 22.36 -10.04 -22.59
N THR A 44 22.77 -8.84 -22.19
CA THR A 44 21.87 -7.75 -21.78
C THR A 44 20.86 -7.47 -22.89
N ILE A 45 19.64 -7.98 -22.74
CA ILE A 45 18.49 -7.60 -23.54
C ILE A 45 18.10 -6.19 -23.08
N ARG A 46 18.71 -5.18 -23.70
CA ARG A 46 18.48 -3.75 -23.42
C ARG A 46 17.27 -3.21 -24.19
N THR A 47 16.23 -4.03 -24.36
CA THR A 47 14.94 -3.55 -24.84
C THR A 47 14.36 -2.63 -23.77
N PRO A 48 13.95 -1.39 -24.09
CA PRO A 48 13.22 -0.59 -23.13
C PRO A 48 11.94 -1.34 -22.78
N PHE A 49 11.87 -1.86 -21.56
CA PHE A 49 10.62 -2.36 -21.01
C PHE A 49 9.77 -1.13 -20.71
N THR A 50 8.93 -0.74 -21.66
CA THR A 50 7.90 0.27 -21.43
C THR A 50 6.80 -0.40 -20.63
N ILE A 51 6.73 -0.10 -19.33
CA ILE A 51 5.55 -0.41 -18.52
C ILE A 51 4.40 0.36 -19.18
N PRO A 52 3.31 -0.30 -19.62
CA PRO A 52 2.17 0.41 -20.18
C PRO A 52 1.66 1.38 -19.11
N ALA A 53 1.70 2.67 -19.42
CA ALA A 53 1.18 3.68 -18.52
C ALA A 53 -0.34 3.55 -18.48
N VAL A 54 -0.91 3.34 -17.29
CA VAL A 54 -2.36 3.27 -17.08
C VAL A 54 -3.04 4.59 -17.50
N LEU A 55 -2.32 5.70 -17.43
CA LEU A 55 -2.80 7.04 -17.82
C LEU A 55 -1.74 7.79 -18.62
N ASP A 56 -2.19 8.53 -19.64
CA ASP A 56 -1.34 9.48 -20.36
C ASP A 56 -1.05 10.70 -19.46
N PRO A 57 0.23 11.10 -19.24
CA PRO A 57 0.58 12.25 -18.39
C PRO A 57 -0.18 13.55 -18.71
N LYS A 58 -0.67 13.72 -19.93
CA LYS A 58 -1.46 14.90 -20.32
C LYS A 58 -2.72 15.10 -19.48
N VAL A 59 -3.26 14.05 -18.83
CA VAL A 59 -4.48 14.19 -18.01
C VAL A 59 -4.22 14.92 -16.69
N PHE A 60 -2.97 14.95 -16.23
CA PHE A 60 -2.57 15.68 -15.04
C PHE A 60 -2.37 17.16 -15.40
N LYS A 61 -3.31 18.00 -14.97
CA LYS A 61 -3.24 19.45 -15.13
C LYS A 61 -2.58 20.08 -13.91
N ALA A 62 -2.41 21.40 -13.93
CA ALA A 62 -1.75 22.14 -12.86
C ALA A 62 -2.45 22.01 -11.49
N TYR A 63 -3.77 21.78 -11.48
CA TYR A 63 -4.58 21.79 -10.25
C TYR A 63 -5.38 20.50 -10.00
N ASP A 64 -5.59 19.69 -11.04
CA ASP A 64 -6.42 18.49 -10.96
C ASP A 64 -6.14 17.54 -12.13
N VAL A 65 -6.80 16.37 -12.09
CA VAL A 65 -6.75 15.37 -13.15
C VAL A 65 -7.99 15.52 -14.03
N ARG A 66 -7.79 15.75 -15.33
CA ARG A 66 -8.88 15.97 -16.30
C ARG A 66 -8.59 15.29 -17.64
N GLY A 67 -9.59 14.58 -18.14
CA GLY A 67 -9.59 13.95 -19.45
C GLY A 67 -11.00 13.51 -19.86
N VAL A 68 -11.14 13.12 -21.12
CA VAL A 68 -12.39 12.62 -21.71
C VAL A 68 -12.63 11.17 -21.29
N TYR A 69 -13.78 10.89 -20.69
CA TYR A 69 -14.22 9.52 -20.39
C TYR A 69 -14.85 8.85 -21.62
N PRO A 70 -14.54 7.57 -21.94
CA PRO A 70 -13.52 6.71 -21.32
C PRO A 70 -12.14 6.79 -22.01
N ALA A 71 -11.96 7.65 -23.01
CA ALA A 71 -10.81 7.61 -23.91
C ALA A 71 -9.46 8.03 -23.28
N GLU A 72 -9.48 8.93 -22.30
CA GLU A 72 -8.28 9.46 -21.64
C GLU A 72 -8.22 9.11 -20.16
N ILE A 73 -9.38 8.93 -19.52
CA ILE A 73 -9.51 8.47 -18.15
C ILE A 73 -10.72 7.53 -18.06
N ASP A 74 -10.53 6.39 -17.45
CA ASP A 74 -11.53 5.36 -17.20
C ASP A 74 -11.42 4.83 -15.75
N GLU A 75 -12.13 3.74 -15.47
CA GLU A 75 -12.12 3.08 -14.17
C GLU A 75 -10.74 2.52 -13.78
N GLU A 76 -9.94 2.04 -14.73
CA GLU A 76 -8.59 1.56 -14.43
C GLU A 76 -7.68 2.72 -14.00
N GLY A 77 -7.76 3.83 -14.73
CA GLY A 77 -7.10 5.08 -14.37
C GLY A 77 -7.52 5.62 -13.00
N ALA A 78 -8.84 5.68 -12.72
CA ALA A 78 -9.35 6.13 -11.43
C ALA A 78 -8.84 5.26 -10.26
N ARG A 79 -8.82 3.93 -10.44
CA ARG A 79 -8.28 2.99 -9.45
C ARG A 79 -6.80 3.22 -9.20
N ALA A 80 -6.02 3.39 -10.27
CA ALA A 80 -4.60 3.68 -10.15
C ALA A 80 -4.34 5.00 -9.40
N ILE A 81 -5.13 6.06 -9.68
CA ILE A 81 -5.04 7.34 -8.97
C ILE A 81 -5.37 7.16 -7.48
N GLY A 82 -6.47 6.47 -7.15
CA GLY A 82 -6.87 6.25 -5.76
C GLY A 82 -5.78 5.52 -4.95
N ARG A 83 -5.19 4.47 -5.53
CA ARG A 83 -4.06 3.74 -4.94
C ARG A 83 -2.84 4.65 -4.78
N ALA A 84 -2.44 5.35 -5.83
CA ALA A 84 -1.27 6.22 -5.83
C ALA A 84 -1.39 7.37 -4.82
N TYR A 85 -2.59 7.94 -4.64
CA TYR A 85 -2.84 8.97 -3.64
C TYR A 85 -2.52 8.47 -2.23
N VAL A 86 -3.01 7.27 -1.88
CA VAL A 86 -2.76 6.68 -0.57
C VAL A 86 -1.29 6.29 -0.38
N GLU A 87 -0.66 5.72 -1.40
CA GLU A 87 0.77 5.37 -1.34
C GLU A 87 1.68 6.59 -1.19
N GLN A 88 1.28 7.73 -1.75
CA GLN A 88 2.08 8.96 -1.74
C GLN A 88 1.90 9.78 -0.46
N PHE A 89 0.69 9.84 0.08
CA PHE A 89 0.35 10.71 1.21
C PHE A 89 0.10 9.96 2.53
N GLU A 90 -0.03 8.64 2.47
CA GLU A 90 -0.24 7.75 3.61
C GLU A 90 -1.37 8.18 4.57
N PRO A 91 -2.56 8.61 4.07
CA PRO A 91 -3.66 8.96 4.95
C PRO A 91 -4.28 7.71 5.59
N GLU A 92 -4.60 7.79 6.88
CA GLU A 92 -5.36 6.72 7.55
C GLU A 92 -6.80 6.62 7.02
N ARG A 93 -7.41 7.77 6.71
CA ARG A 93 -8.81 7.87 6.26
C ARG A 93 -8.99 9.00 5.23
N ILE A 94 -9.80 8.75 4.20
CA ILE A 94 -10.16 9.73 3.17
C ILE A 94 -11.67 9.77 2.92
N ALA A 95 -12.17 10.93 2.49
CA ALA A 95 -13.54 11.08 1.99
C ALA A 95 -13.53 11.09 0.45
N VAL A 96 -14.50 10.40 -0.16
CA VAL A 96 -14.70 10.43 -1.61
C VAL A 96 -16.13 10.87 -1.89
N GLY A 97 -16.28 11.92 -2.69
CA GLY A 97 -17.56 12.38 -3.21
C GLY A 97 -17.51 12.50 -4.74
N ARG A 98 -18.68 12.60 -5.37
CA ARG A 98 -18.79 12.68 -6.83
C ARG A 98 -19.89 13.64 -7.28
N ASP A 99 -19.77 14.15 -8.50
CA ASP A 99 -20.81 14.95 -9.15
C ASP A 99 -21.89 14.08 -9.84
N MET A 100 -22.83 14.74 -10.53
CA MET A 100 -23.99 14.10 -11.17
C MET A 100 -23.72 13.44 -12.54
N ARG A 101 -22.47 13.35 -13.01
CA ARG A 101 -22.20 12.74 -14.33
C ARG A 101 -22.53 11.25 -14.31
N SER A 102 -22.96 10.73 -15.45
CA SER A 102 -23.30 9.31 -15.60
C SER A 102 -22.11 8.37 -15.36
N SER A 103 -20.88 8.81 -15.65
CA SER A 103 -19.65 8.06 -15.38
C SER A 103 -19.18 8.16 -13.93
N SER A 104 -19.64 9.16 -13.17
CA SER A 104 -19.14 9.43 -11.82
C SER A 104 -19.33 8.27 -10.83
N PRO A 105 -20.44 7.50 -10.84
CA PRO A 105 -20.59 6.35 -9.95
C PRO A 105 -19.55 5.25 -10.17
N SER A 106 -19.24 4.88 -11.42
CA SER A 106 -18.25 3.83 -11.71
C SER A 106 -16.83 4.32 -11.41
N MET A 107 -16.52 5.56 -11.79
CA MET A 107 -15.24 6.21 -11.52
C MET A 107 -14.95 6.33 -10.02
N ALA A 108 -15.92 6.81 -9.23
CA ALA A 108 -15.76 6.94 -7.78
C ALA A 108 -15.54 5.57 -7.13
N ARG A 109 -16.33 4.56 -7.51
CA ARG A 109 -16.14 3.18 -7.02
C ARG A 109 -14.73 2.67 -7.30
N ALA A 110 -14.22 2.87 -8.51
CA ALA A 110 -12.87 2.43 -8.87
C ALA A 110 -11.78 3.16 -8.06
N ALA A 111 -11.92 4.47 -7.85
CA ALA A 111 -11.01 5.25 -7.00
C ALA A 111 -11.04 4.77 -5.54
N ILE A 112 -12.23 4.49 -5.00
CA ILE A 112 -12.42 3.93 -3.65
C ILE A 112 -11.75 2.56 -3.54
N GLU A 113 -11.96 1.67 -4.51
CA GLU A 113 -11.31 0.35 -4.57
C GLU A 113 -9.77 0.49 -4.57
N GLY A 114 -9.25 1.44 -5.34
CA GLY A 114 -7.81 1.74 -5.39
C GLY A 114 -7.26 2.20 -4.03
N ALA A 115 -7.90 3.20 -3.43
CA ALA A 115 -7.50 3.74 -2.14
C ALA A 115 -7.60 2.72 -1.01
N ALA A 116 -8.69 1.96 -0.95
CA ALA A 116 -8.88 0.90 0.05
C ALA A 116 -7.85 -0.23 -0.11
N SER A 117 -7.49 -0.58 -1.35
CA SER A 117 -6.44 -1.59 -1.61
C SER A 117 -5.05 -1.18 -1.13
N ALA A 118 -4.82 0.13 -1.00
CA ALA A 118 -3.59 0.71 -0.48
C ALA A 118 -3.60 0.89 1.05
N GLY A 119 -4.70 0.55 1.72
CA GLY A 119 -4.81 0.54 3.19
C GLY A 119 -5.52 1.73 3.82
N ALA A 120 -6.05 2.68 3.04
CA ALA A 120 -6.85 3.77 3.59
C ALA A 120 -8.28 3.33 3.90
N GLU A 121 -8.84 3.82 5.00
CA GLU A 121 -10.28 3.76 5.22
C GLU A 121 -10.97 4.82 4.34
N VAL A 122 -11.99 4.42 3.59
CA VAL A 122 -12.66 5.33 2.65
C VAL A 122 -14.11 5.57 3.06
N VAL A 123 -14.49 6.84 3.21
CA VAL A 123 -15.85 7.29 3.45
C VAL A 123 -16.46 7.77 2.12
N ASP A 124 -17.38 7.00 1.54
CA ASP A 124 -18.16 7.45 0.37
C ASP A 124 -19.28 8.39 0.82
N VAL A 125 -19.11 9.67 0.51
CA VAL A 125 -20.08 10.75 0.83
C VAL A 125 -21.21 10.80 -0.21
N GLY A 126 -21.06 10.11 -1.36
CA GLY A 126 -22.07 10.04 -2.39
C GLY A 126 -22.05 11.23 -3.36
N LEU A 127 -23.25 11.63 -3.80
CA LEU A 127 -23.46 12.73 -4.73
C LEU A 127 -23.38 14.07 -3.98
N VAL A 128 -22.29 14.81 -4.17
CA VAL A 128 -22.04 16.09 -3.47
C VAL A 128 -21.37 17.11 -4.38
N GLY A 129 -21.48 18.39 -4.03
CA GLY A 129 -20.67 19.46 -4.62
C GLY A 129 -19.22 19.41 -4.13
N THR A 130 -18.29 19.92 -4.93
CA THR A 130 -16.85 19.93 -4.60
C THR A 130 -16.56 20.73 -3.32
N GLU A 131 -17.33 21.78 -3.03
CA GLU A 131 -17.19 22.62 -1.85
C GLU A 131 -17.50 21.91 -0.52
N MET A 132 -18.06 20.69 -0.59
CA MET A 132 -18.40 19.86 0.57
C MET A 132 -17.29 18.88 0.97
N LEU A 133 -16.18 18.82 0.22
CA LEU A 133 -15.00 17.95 0.45
C LEU A 133 -13.79 18.79 0.85
#